data_AF-A0A5N6DKR3-F1
#
_entry.id   AF-A0A5N6DKR3-F1
#
_cell.length_a   1.000
_cell.length_b   1.000
_cell.length_c   1.000
_cell.angle_alpha   90.00
_cell.angle_beta   90.00
_cell.angle_gamma   90.00
#
_symmetry.space_group_name_H-M   'P 1'
#
loop_
_entity.id
_entity.type
_entity.pdbx_description
1 polymer ?
#
loop_
_entity_poly.entity_id
_entity_poly.type
_entity_poly.pdbx_seq_one_letter_code
_entity_poly.pdbx_strand_id
1 'polypeptide(L)'
;MRNTGSLTEAEKDACFCLSTLFLHCELTSDDIALKAQSLHRLGIPVDQLDHILRYEVFPILYPSLLNPAGIWDYFAQADLITRVNGLRTHQQMLGGNMAWMILGGSILTSWTPVKETLRQLDQGTSSEPSSALVEFFFSQRFPILSLSLYPLSYKTLAPWNSNTTLTNAKT
;
A
#
# COMPACT_ATOMS: atom_id res chain seq x y z
N MET A 1 -17.23 -5.17 -15.92
CA MET A 1 -18.02 -5.98 -14.97
C MET A 1 -17.26 -6.02 -13.66
N ARG A 2 -17.78 -5.42 -12.58
CA ARG A 2 -17.13 -5.42 -11.26
C ARG A 2 -17.46 -6.73 -10.54
N ASN A 3 -16.45 -7.39 -9.99
CA ASN A 3 -16.60 -8.64 -9.25
C ASN A 3 -17.39 -8.36 -7.96
N THR A 4 -18.64 -8.82 -7.90
CA THR A 4 -19.60 -8.50 -6.83
C THR A 4 -19.37 -9.39 -5.62
N GLY A 5 -18.55 -8.93 -4.67
CA GLY A 5 -18.65 -9.42 -3.29
C GLY A 5 -17.49 -9.07 -2.37
N SER A 6 -16.25 -9.07 -2.88
CA SER A 6 -15.06 -8.92 -2.03
C SER A 6 -13.97 -8.07 -2.68
N LEU A 7 -13.30 -7.27 -1.86
CA LEU A 7 -12.08 -6.55 -2.25
C LEU A 7 -10.95 -7.52 -2.64
N THR A 8 -10.22 -7.18 -3.69
CA THR A 8 -8.91 -7.79 -3.97
C THR A 8 -7.88 -7.38 -2.91
N GLU A 9 -6.75 -8.09 -2.78
CA GLU A 9 -5.69 -7.69 -1.84
C GLU A 9 -5.15 -6.28 -2.13
N ALA A 10 -4.99 -5.92 -3.41
CA ALA A 10 -4.58 -4.57 -3.80
C ALA A 10 -5.62 -3.52 -3.38
N GLU A 11 -6.91 -3.80 -3.52
CA GLU A 11 -7.96 -2.88 -3.08
C GLU A 11 -8.04 -2.77 -1.55
N LYS A 12 -7.78 -3.85 -0.81
CA LYS A 12 -7.67 -3.81 0.66
C LYS A 12 -6.53 -2.91 1.10
N ASP A 13 -5.37 -3.06 0.46
CA ASP A 13 -4.19 -2.24 0.73
C ASP A 13 -4.42 -0.77 0.36
N ALA A 14 -5.13 -0.50 -0.74
CA ALA A 14 -5.54 0.84 -1.11
C ALA A 14 -6.51 1.43 -0.08
N CYS A 15 -7.54 0.69 0.34
CA CYS A 15 -8.49 1.14 1.37
C CYS A 15 -7.76 1.52 2.65
N PHE A 16 -6.82 0.67 3.09
CA PHE A 16 -6.03 0.94 4.28
C PHE A 16 -5.14 2.18 4.10
N CYS A 17 -4.38 2.28 3.01
CA CYS A 17 -3.55 3.45 2.72
C CYS A 17 -4.38 4.75 2.69
N LEU A 18 -5.51 4.74 1.98
CA LEU A 18 -6.42 5.90 1.87
C LEU A 18 -7.06 6.27 3.21
N SER A 19 -7.34 5.28 4.09
CA SER A 19 -7.88 5.56 5.43
C SER A 19 -6.94 6.41 6.29
N THR A 20 -5.63 6.30 6.08
CA THR A 20 -4.65 7.10 6.82
C THR A 20 -4.71 8.59 6.52
N LEU A 21 -5.37 9.02 5.42
CA LEU A 21 -5.61 10.43 5.11
C LEU A 21 -6.59 11.10 6.08
N PHE A 22 -7.35 10.29 6.83
CA PHE A 22 -8.31 10.77 7.83
C PHE A 22 -7.69 10.94 9.21
N LEU A 23 -6.47 10.44 9.42
CA LEU A 23 -5.73 10.69 10.66
C LEU A 23 -5.41 12.19 10.72
N HIS A 24 -5.76 12.84 11.82
CA HIS A 24 -5.57 14.29 12.01
C HIS A 24 -4.08 14.61 12.26
N CYS A 25 -3.27 14.41 11.22
CA CYS A 25 -1.86 14.74 11.18
C CYS A 25 -1.60 15.53 9.90
N GLU A 26 -0.87 16.64 10.02
CA GLU A 26 -0.34 17.34 8.85
C GLU A 26 0.55 16.37 8.07
N LEU A 27 0.23 16.16 6.78
CA LEU A 27 1.04 15.33 5.91
C LEU A 27 2.29 16.10 5.48
N THR A 28 3.46 15.56 5.81
CA THR A 28 4.72 16.08 5.30
C THR A 28 4.90 15.67 3.83
N SER A 29 5.84 16.33 3.14
CA SER A 29 6.21 15.95 1.76
C SER A 29 6.65 14.48 1.64
N ASP A 30 7.33 13.96 2.67
CA ASP A 30 7.77 12.56 2.70
C ASP A 30 6.57 11.62 2.86
N ASP A 31 5.60 11.97 3.71
CA ASP A 31 4.36 11.20 3.86
C ASP A 31 3.58 11.14 2.55
N ILE A 32 3.50 12.26 1.83
CA ILE A 32 2.85 12.37 0.53
C ILE A 32 3.53 11.44 -0.48
N ALA A 33 4.87 11.52 -0.60
CA ALA A 33 5.64 10.71 -1.52
C ALA A 33 5.53 9.20 -1.20
N LEU A 34 5.59 8.83 0.08
CA LEU A 34 5.45 7.44 0.53
C LEU A 34 4.07 6.86 0.22
N LYS A 35 3.00 7.62 0.49
CA LYS A 35 1.63 7.20 0.15
C LYS A 35 1.44 7.07 -1.35
N ALA A 36 1.93 8.04 -2.14
CA ALA A 36 1.83 7.99 -3.59
C ALA A 36 2.57 6.78 -4.17
N GLN A 37 3.80 6.51 -3.72
CA GLN A 37 4.53 5.31 -4.14
C GLN A 37 3.83 4.01 -3.72
N SER A 38 3.29 3.97 -2.50
CA SER A 38 2.58 2.79 -2.00
C SER A 38 1.36 2.48 -2.87
N LEU A 39 0.57 3.49 -3.21
CA LEU A 39 -0.61 3.36 -4.06
C LEU A 39 -0.24 3.04 -5.52
N HIS A 40 0.80 3.65 -6.06
CA HIS A 40 1.28 3.41 -7.42
C HIS A 40 1.70 1.95 -7.63
N ARG A 41 2.38 1.34 -6.65
CA ARG A 41 2.79 -0.09 -6.70
C ARG A 41 1.62 -1.07 -6.75
N LEU A 42 0.43 -0.66 -6.32
CA LEU A 42 -0.77 -1.50 -6.39
C LEU A 42 -1.31 -1.64 -7.81
N GLY A 43 -0.84 -0.80 -8.75
CA GLY A 43 -1.30 -0.82 -10.15
C GLY A 43 -2.78 -0.42 -10.31
N ILE A 44 -3.36 0.23 -9.31
CA ILE A 44 -4.75 0.69 -9.33
C ILE A 44 -4.80 2.08 -9.97
N PRO A 45 -5.61 2.30 -11.02
CA PRO A 45 -5.74 3.61 -11.65
C PRO A 45 -6.18 4.69 -10.66
N VAL A 46 -5.67 5.91 -10.83
CA VAL A 46 -6.05 7.08 -10.01
C VAL A 46 -7.56 7.24 -9.86
N ASP A 47 -8.31 7.09 -10.96
CA ASP A 47 -9.77 7.27 -10.94
C ASP A 47 -10.49 6.17 -10.12
N GLN A 48 -9.90 4.97 -10.04
CA GLN A 48 -10.39 3.91 -9.17
C GLN A 48 -10.02 4.18 -7.71
N LEU A 49 -8.85 4.75 -7.43
CA LEU A 49 -8.48 5.21 -6.08
C LEU A 49 -9.41 6.33 -5.59
N ASP A 50 -9.77 7.29 -6.46
CA ASP A 50 -10.79 8.31 -6.16
C ASP A 50 -12.13 7.67 -5.81
N HIS A 51 -12.53 6.65 -6.58
CA HIS A 51 -13.79 5.94 -6.34
C HIS A 51 -13.78 5.22 -4.98
N ILE A 52 -12.70 4.50 -4.67
CA ILE A 52 -12.52 3.80 -3.39
C ILE A 52 -12.53 4.82 -2.24
N LEU A 53 -11.78 5.92 -2.35
CA LEU A 53 -11.75 6.96 -1.33
C LEU A 53 -13.15 7.52 -1.05
N ARG A 54 -13.88 7.91 -2.11
CA ARG A 54 -15.17 8.60 -1.98
C ARG A 54 -16.31 7.70 -1.56
N TYR A 55 -16.39 6.48 -2.11
CA TYR A 55 -17.58 5.64 -1.97
C TYR A 55 -17.39 4.44 -1.07
N GLU A 56 -16.15 4.08 -0.72
CA GLU A 56 -15.87 2.90 0.09
C GLU A 56 -15.24 3.28 1.43
N VAL A 57 -14.20 4.11 1.41
CA VAL A 57 -13.48 4.51 2.63
C VAL A 57 -14.23 5.63 3.36
N PHE A 58 -14.53 6.74 2.68
CA PHE A 58 -15.15 7.89 3.33
C PHE A 58 -16.45 7.58 4.08
N PRO A 59 -17.43 6.81 3.53
CA PRO A 59 -18.68 6.50 4.23
C PRO A 59 -18.48 5.80 5.58
N ILE A 60 -17.36 5.07 5.74
CA ILE A 60 -17.03 4.35 6.98
C ILE A 60 -16.41 5.30 8.00
N LEU A 61 -15.58 6.24 7.55
CA LEU A 61 -14.72 7.05 8.43
C LEU A 61 -15.29 8.42 8.76
N TYR A 62 -16.18 8.98 7.92
CA TYR A 62 -16.76 10.30 8.20
C TYR A 62 -17.56 10.39 9.52
N PRO A 63 -18.24 9.34 10.02
CA PRO A 63 -18.90 9.42 11.32
C PRO A 63 -17.91 9.67 12.45
N SER A 64 -16.66 9.20 12.32
CA SER A 64 -15.59 9.48 13.28
C SER A 64 -15.15 10.94 13.26
N LEU A 65 -15.21 11.63 12.10
CA LEU A 65 -14.99 13.09 12.03
C LEU A 65 -16.02 13.87 12.85
N LEU A 66 -17.21 13.30 13.06
CA LEU A 66 -18.31 13.93 13.78
C LEU A 66 -18.38 13.52 15.26
N ASN A 67 -17.52 12.60 15.71
CA ASN A 67 -17.55 12.12 17.08
C ASN A 67 -16.97 13.19 18.04
N PRO A 68 -17.79 13.76 18.95
CA PRO A 68 -17.36 14.83 19.86
C PRO A 68 -16.31 14.36 20.88
N ALA A 69 -16.14 13.05 21.08
CA ALA A 69 -15.10 12.53 21.95
C ALA A 69 -13.69 12.80 21.41
N GLY A 70 -13.53 13.09 20.11
CA GLY A 70 -12.22 13.37 19.48
C GLY A 70 -11.22 12.20 19.52
N ILE A 71 -11.62 11.06 20.09
CA ILE A 71 -10.79 9.84 20.15
C ILE A 71 -10.85 9.18 18.79
N TRP A 72 -9.76 9.34 18.06
CA TRP A 72 -9.52 8.65 16.81
C TRP A 72 -8.80 7.34 17.12
N ASP A 73 -9.56 6.28 17.42
CA ASP A 73 -8.96 4.96 17.52
C ASP A 73 -8.42 4.57 16.15
N TYR A 74 -7.12 4.25 16.10
CA TYR A 74 -6.47 3.74 14.91
C TYR A 74 -7.31 2.58 14.34
N PHE A 75 -7.69 2.68 13.06
CA PHE A 75 -8.54 1.67 12.45
C PHE A 75 -7.77 0.37 12.28
N ALA A 76 -8.20 -0.68 12.98
CA ALA A 76 -7.73 -2.02 12.70
C ALA A 76 -8.07 -2.37 11.24
N GLN A 77 -7.06 -2.70 10.44
CA GLN A 77 -7.23 -2.98 9.01
C GLN A 77 -8.35 -4.00 8.76
N ALA A 78 -8.44 -5.05 9.57
CA ALA A 78 -9.49 -6.07 9.45
C ALA A 78 -10.92 -5.53 9.62
N ASP A 79 -11.13 -4.57 10.53
CA ASP A 79 -12.44 -3.95 10.74
C ASP A 79 -12.82 -3.06 9.55
N LEU A 80 -11.86 -2.25 9.06
CA LEU A 80 -12.06 -1.43 7.86
C LEU A 80 -12.48 -2.29 6.66
N ILE A 81 -11.74 -3.36 6.37
CA ILE A 81 -12.03 -4.25 5.23
C ILE A 81 -13.39 -4.93 5.38
N THR A 82 -13.74 -5.37 6.59
CA THR A 82 -15.06 -5.98 6.87
C THR A 82 -16.19 -5.01 6.54
N ARG A 83 -16.07 -3.74 6.97
CA ARG A 83 -17.06 -2.71 6.70
C ARG A 83 -17.14 -2.32 5.21
N VAL A 84 -16.02 -2.24 4.50
CA VAL A 84 -16.02 -1.98 3.05
C VAL A 84 -16.72 -3.11 2.28
N ASN A 85 -16.43 -4.37 2.62
CA ASN A 85 -17.15 -5.50 2.02
C ASN A 85 -18.66 -5.45 2.35
N GLY A 86 -19.02 -5.02 3.55
CA GLY A 86 -20.41 -4.72 3.93
C GLY A 86 -21.08 -3.69 3.00
N LEU A 87 -20.39 -2.59 2.67
CA LEU A 87 -20.92 -1.57 1.74
C LEU A 87 -21.04 -2.09 0.30
N ARG A 88 -20.08 -2.89 -0.16
CA ARG A 88 -20.14 -3.49 -1.52
C ARG A 88 -21.29 -4.49 -1.65
N THR A 89 -21.76 -5.08 -0.55
CA THR A 89 -22.92 -5.99 -0.51
C THR A 89 -24.25 -5.27 -0.25
N HIS A 90 -24.24 -4.18 0.51
CA HIS A 90 -25.42 -3.39 0.86
C HIS A 90 -25.27 -1.95 0.35
N GLN A 91 -25.92 -1.66 -0.77
CA GLN A 91 -25.82 -0.38 -1.49
C GLN A 91 -26.59 0.74 -0.77
N GLN A 92 -26.11 1.21 0.39
CA GLN A 92 -26.66 2.38 1.08
C GLN A 92 -25.87 3.65 0.73
N MET A 93 -26.31 4.39 -0.30
CA MET A 93 -25.56 5.54 -0.86
C MET A 93 -26.12 6.93 -0.53
N LEU A 94 -27.30 7.05 0.08
CA LEU A 94 -27.97 8.36 0.20
C LEU A 94 -27.30 9.30 1.20
N GLY A 95 -26.93 8.82 2.40
CA GLY A 95 -26.26 9.65 3.41
C GLY A 95 -24.81 10.05 3.05
N GLY A 96 -24.08 9.15 2.38
CA GLY A 96 -22.67 9.35 2.04
C GLY A 96 -22.43 10.51 1.08
N ASN A 97 -23.33 10.76 0.12
CA ASN A 97 -23.18 11.85 -0.84
C ASN A 97 -23.32 13.24 -0.18
N MET A 98 -24.27 13.41 0.75
CA MET A 98 -24.43 14.67 1.48
C MET A 98 -23.26 14.89 2.44
N ALA A 99 -22.83 13.85 3.15
CA ALA A 99 -21.65 13.92 4.01
C ALA A 99 -20.39 14.30 3.22
N TRP A 100 -20.19 13.73 2.02
CA TRP A 100 -19.06 14.09 1.16
C TRP A 100 -19.08 15.56 0.72
N MET A 101 -20.26 16.10 0.40
CA MET A 101 -20.38 17.52 0.05
C MET A 101 -19.99 18.45 1.20
N ILE A 102 -20.28 18.06 2.44
CA ILE A 102 -20.01 18.89 3.63
C ILE A 102 -18.58 18.71 4.13
N LEU A 103 -18.07 17.47 4.18
CA LEU A 103 -16.82 17.10 4.86
C LEU A 103 -15.70 16.67 3.90
N GLY A 104 -16.02 16.40 2.63
CA GLY A 104 -15.04 15.90 1.65
C GLY A 104 -13.90 16.88 1.41
N GLY A 105 -14.13 18.18 1.57
CA GLY A 105 -13.10 19.22 1.43
C GLY A 105 -11.87 18.96 2.31
N SER A 106 -12.06 18.57 3.57
CA SER A 106 -10.97 18.29 4.51
C SER A 106 -10.15 17.06 4.14
N ILE A 107 -10.74 16.11 3.41
CA ILE A 107 -10.02 14.94 2.91
C ILE A 107 -9.31 15.27 1.60
N LEU A 108 -9.93 16.10 0.75
CA LEU A 108 -9.34 16.54 -0.50
C LEU A 108 -8.06 17.36 -0.29
N THR A 109 -7.93 18.11 0.79
CA THR A 109 -6.67 18.82 1.11
C THR A 109 -5.50 17.85 1.32
N SER A 110 -5.75 16.69 1.92
CA SER A 110 -4.76 15.63 2.12
C SER A 110 -4.56 14.75 0.89
N TRP A 111 -5.63 14.48 0.14
CA TRP A 111 -5.60 13.61 -1.03
C TRP A 111 -4.99 14.25 -2.28
N THR A 112 -5.29 15.53 -2.52
CA THR A 112 -4.82 16.25 -3.72
C THR A 112 -3.31 16.17 -3.95
N PRO A 113 -2.44 16.43 -2.96
CA PRO A 113 -1.00 16.33 -3.18
C PRO A 113 -0.55 14.88 -3.47
N VAL A 114 -1.13 13.88 -2.80
CA VAL A 114 -0.83 12.46 -3.05
C VAL A 114 -1.23 12.07 -4.48
N LYS A 115 -2.41 12.51 -4.92
CA LYS A 115 -2.92 12.27 -6.27
C LYS A 115 -2.03 12.88 -7.34
N GLU A 116 -1.54 14.09 -7.10
CA GLU A 116 -0.64 14.77 -8.04
C GLU A 116 0.71 14.04 -8.14
N THR A 117 1.31 13.66 -7.02
CA THR A 117 2.52 12.84 -7.02
C THR A 117 2.30 11.49 -7.70
N LEU A 118 1.14 10.85 -7.50
CA LEU A 118 0.82 9.58 -8.15
C LEU A 118 0.73 9.73 -9.68
N ARG A 119 0.12 10.81 -10.17
CA ARG A 119 0.06 11.11 -11.61
C ARG A 119 1.45 11.37 -12.21
N GLN A 120 2.33 12.03 -11.46
CA GLN A 120 3.71 12.22 -11.87
C GLN A 120 4.47 10.89 -11.95
N LEU A 121 4.22 9.95 -11.04
CA LEU A 121 4.78 8.59 -11.11
C LEU A 121 4.25 7.81 -12.32
N ASP A 122 2.95 7.88 -12.59
CA ASP A 122 2.34 7.25 -13.78
C ASP A 122 2.92 7.81 -15.08
N GLN A 123 3.30 9.09 -15.11
CA GLN A 123 3.96 9.73 -16.27
C GLN A 123 5.48 9.49 -16.30
N GLY A 124 6.10 9.34 -15.13
CA GLY A 124 7.54 9.22 -14.92
C GLY A 124 8.08 7.79 -14.99
N THR A 125 7.22 6.76 -14.99
CA THR A 125 7.59 5.35 -15.24
C THR A 125 8.16 5.08 -16.64
N SER A 126 8.37 6.12 -17.45
CA SER A 126 9.32 6.09 -18.58
C SER A 126 10.80 6.14 -18.14
N SER A 127 11.13 6.27 -16.85
CA SER A 127 12.49 6.13 -16.31
C SER A 127 12.47 5.62 -14.86
N GLU A 128 13.10 4.47 -14.60
CA GLU A 128 13.06 3.67 -13.36
C GLU A 128 13.41 4.44 -12.07
N PRO A 129 12.74 4.15 -10.93
CA PRO A 129 13.21 4.55 -9.62
C PRO A 129 14.04 3.43 -8.94
N SER A 130 15.07 3.87 -8.22
CA SER A 130 16.07 3.05 -7.52
C SER A 130 15.47 2.03 -6.55
N SER A 131 15.74 0.76 -6.83
CA SER A 131 15.35 -0.46 -6.10
C SER A 131 15.69 -0.44 -4.58
N ALA A 132 16.67 0.37 -4.17
CA ALA A 132 17.16 0.37 -2.79
C ALA A 132 16.17 0.94 -1.74
N LEU A 133 15.34 1.91 -2.12
CA LEU A 133 14.32 2.47 -1.21
C LEU A 133 13.05 1.59 -1.16
N VAL A 134 12.87 0.72 -2.15
CA VAL A 134 11.73 -0.19 -2.27
C VAL A 134 11.86 -1.35 -1.29
N GLU A 135 13.05 -1.95 -1.23
CA GLU A 135 13.40 -3.10 -0.38
C GLU A 135 13.31 -2.78 1.13
N PHE A 136 13.73 -1.58 1.55
CA PHE A 136 13.74 -1.20 2.96
C PHE A 136 12.34 -1.22 3.61
N PHE A 137 11.29 -0.85 2.86
CA PHE A 137 9.92 -0.81 3.38
C PHE A 137 9.18 -2.16 3.32
N PHE A 138 9.52 -3.05 2.39
CA PHE A 138 9.01 -4.43 2.42
C PHE A 138 9.45 -5.16 3.70
N SER A 139 10.67 -4.87 4.17
CA SER A 139 11.24 -5.42 5.40
C SER A 139 10.45 -5.00 6.67
N GLN A 140 9.76 -3.86 6.63
CA GLN A 140 8.94 -3.37 7.75
C GLN A 140 7.50 -3.94 7.76
N ARG A 141 7.07 -4.61 6.69
CA ARG A 141 5.68 -5.10 6.52
C ARG A 141 5.49 -6.61 6.78
N PHE A 142 6.57 -7.39 6.86
CA PHE A 142 6.54 -8.81 7.22
C PHE A 142 7.79 -9.25 8.00
N PRO A 143 7.81 -9.22 9.35
CA PRO A 143 8.99 -9.64 10.10
C PRO A 143 9.28 -11.16 10.10
N ILE A 144 8.47 -12.00 9.43
CA ILE A 144 8.55 -13.47 9.55
C ILE A 144 9.14 -14.18 8.31
N LEU A 145 9.51 -13.45 7.25
CA LEU A 145 10.19 -14.06 6.09
C LEU A 145 11.60 -13.51 5.82
N SER A 146 12.26 -12.95 6.83
CA SER A 146 13.72 -12.74 6.79
C SER A 146 14.44 -14.01 7.27
N LEU A 147 14.47 -15.03 6.41
CA LEU A 147 15.39 -16.15 6.56
C LEU A 147 16.28 -16.22 5.31
N SER A 148 17.40 -15.51 5.44
CA SER A 148 18.67 -15.66 4.74
C SER A 148 18.65 -16.06 3.24
N LEU A 149 18.91 -15.08 2.39
CA LEU A 149 19.85 -15.30 1.29
C LEU A 149 21.05 -14.36 1.48
N TYR A 150 22.06 -14.85 2.17
CA TYR A 150 23.41 -14.31 2.02
C TYR A 150 23.89 -14.64 0.61
N PRO A 151 24.31 -13.67 -0.22
CA PRO A 151 25.02 -13.98 -1.45
C PRO A 151 26.42 -14.47 -1.08
N LEU A 152 26.66 -15.76 -1.27
CA LEU A 152 28.00 -16.34 -1.21
C LEU A 152 28.84 -15.67 -2.30
N SER A 153 29.79 -14.84 -1.88
CA SER A 153 30.76 -14.17 -2.75
C SER A 153 31.62 -15.22 -3.46
N TYR A 154 31.34 -15.48 -4.73
CA TYR A 154 32.21 -16.28 -5.59
C TYR A 154 33.43 -15.44 -5.98
N LYS A 155 34.50 -15.58 -5.22
CA LYS A 155 35.85 -15.23 -5.66
C LYS A 155 36.26 -16.23 -6.74
N THR A 156 36.44 -15.72 -7.96
CA THR A 156 37.03 -16.41 -9.09
C THR A 156 38.43 -16.92 -8.73
N LEU A 157 38.62 -18.24 -8.70
CA LEU A 157 39.92 -18.88 -8.61
C LEU A 157 40.18 -19.63 -9.92
N ALA A 158 41.38 -19.41 -10.45
CA ALA A 158 41.89 -19.84 -11.75
C ALA A 158 41.82 -21.38 -11.97
N PRO A 159 41.81 -21.84 -13.23
CA PRO A 159 41.73 -23.26 -13.55
C PRO A 159 43.09 -23.94 -13.31
N TRP A 160 43.13 -24.91 -12.40
CA TRP A 160 44.30 -25.79 -12.26
C TRP A 160 43.99 -27.19 -12.79
N ASN A 161 44.87 -27.62 -13.68
CA ASN A 161 44.85 -28.80 -14.50
C ASN A 161 45.13 -30.10 -13.71
N SER A 162 44.50 -31.15 -14.21
CA SER A 162 44.55 -32.59 -14.01
C SER A 162 45.83 -33.25 -13.49
N ASN A 163 45.59 -34.45 -12.93
CA ASN A 163 46.46 -35.62 -12.72
C ASN A 163 47.03 -35.75 -11.30
N THR A 164 46.55 -36.75 -10.55
CA THR A 164 47.29 -38.02 -10.35
C THR A 164 46.55 -38.98 -9.39
N THR A 165 46.30 -40.18 -9.92
CA THR A 165 46.53 -41.51 -9.33
C THR A 165 46.11 -41.79 -7.87
N LEU A 166 45.03 -42.55 -7.71
CA LEU A 166 44.63 -43.22 -6.47
C LEU A 166 45.33 -44.59 -6.39
N THR A 167 46.37 -44.70 -5.56
CA THR A 167 46.96 -45.98 -5.15
C THR A 167 46.46 -46.36 -3.75
N ASN A 168 45.65 -47.42 -3.73
CA ASN A 168 45.57 -48.55 -2.79
C ASN A 168 46.05 -48.45 -1.32
N ALA A 169 45.21 -49.12 -0.50
CA ALA A 169 45.52 -49.94 0.68
C ALA A 169 45.84 -49.19 1.99
N LYS A 170 45.48 -49.68 3.18
CA LYS A 170 45.28 -51.06 3.63
C LYS A 170 44.58 -51.07 5.00
N THR A 171 43.83 -52.14 5.28
CA THR A 171 43.52 -52.65 6.63
C THR A 171 44.69 -53.47 7.17
#